data_AF-A0A973Q6S2-F1
#
_entry.id   AF-A0A973Q6S2-F1
#
_cell.length_a   1.000
_cell.length_b   1.000
_cell.length_c   1.000
_cell.angle_alpha   90.00
_cell.angle_beta   90.00
_cell.angle_gamma   90.00
#
_symmetry.space_group_name_H-M   'P 1'
#
loop_
_entity.id
_entity.type
_entity.pdbx_description
1 polymer ?
#
loop_
_entity_poly.entity_id
_entity_poly.type
_entity_poly.pdbx_seq_one_letter_code
_entity_poly.pdbx_strand_id
1 'polypeptide(L)'
;MSGQHDRNCAVVYSLDRPTMPSGYRDHELAVGVDRVAQVGALTLALDDGYVSKGSIDRGIGEYMLLGHVREFMPGSEIPIELVRQAVKEFLGNGGEIPTCIEWQEEEF
;
A
#
# COMPACT_ATOMS: atom_id res chain seq x y z
N MET A 1 -15.69 13.07 -19.16
CA MET A 1 -15.72 12.09 -18.05
C MET A 1 -14.79 10.95 -18.44
N SER A 2 -13.53 11.01 -18.01
CA SER A 2 -12.51 10.00 -18.32
C SER A 2 -12.58 8.88 -17.29
N GLY A 3 -13.22 7.76 -17.65
CA GLY A 3 -13.27 6.54 -16.82
C GLY A 3 -11.93 5.80 -16.72
N GLN A 4 -10.81 6.53 -16.67
CA GLN A 4 -9.45 6.00 -16.73
C GLN A 4 -8.66 6.17 -15.42
N HIS A 5 -9.21 6.86 -14.42
CA HIS A 5 -8.52 7.13 -13.14
C HIS A 5 -9.03 6.27 -11.95
N ASP A 6 -10.09 5.49 -12.12
CA ASP A 6 -10.78 4.85 -10.98
C ASP A 6 -10.22 3.49 -10.53
N ARG A 7 -9.05 3.09 -11.04
CA ARG A 7 -8.50 1.73 -10.82
C ARG A 7 -7.01 1.73 -10.56
N ASN A 8 -6.59 2.59 -9.65
CA ASN A 8 -5.18 2.75 -9.32
C ASN A 8 -4.88 2.45 -7.84
N CYS A 9 -5.85 1.94 -7.08
CA CYS A 9 -5.65 1.39 -5.74
C CYS A 9 -6.31 0.02 -5.59
N ALA A 10 -5.69 -0.86 -4.80
CA ALA A 10 -6.25 -2.14 -4.40
C ALA A 10 -5.87 -2.47 -2.94
N VAL A 11 -6.68 -3.30 -2.30
CA VAL A 11 -6.37 -3.90 -1.00
C VAL A 11 -6.05 -5.38 -1.20
N VAL A 12 -4.98 -5.84 -0.56
CA VAL A 12 -4.43 -7.19 -0.68
C VAL A 12 -4.31 -7.82 0.69
N TYR A 13 -4.77 -9.06 0.79
CA TYR A 13 -4.63 -9.91 1.97
C TYR A 13 -3.84 -11.16 1.60
N SER A 14 -2.92 -11.57 2.46
CA SER A 14 -2.33 -12.90 2.37
C SER A 14 -3.30 -13.93 2.94
N LEU A 15 -3.51 -15.03 2.21
CA LEU A 15 -4.36 -16.12 2.69
C LEU A 15 -3.60 -17.10 3.61
N ASP A 16 -2.27 -17.04 3.62
CA ASP A 16 -1.40 -17.97 4.35
C ASP A 16 -1.34 -17.67 5.85
N ARG A 17 -1.71 -16.45 6.26
CA ARG A 17 -1.90 -16.09 7.68
C ARG A 17 -3.25 -16.59 8.21
N PRO A 18 -3.32 -17.11 9.44
CA PRO A 18 -4.58 -17.46 10.05
C PRO A 18 -5.43 -16.20 10.29
N THR A 19 -6.75 -16.36 10.27
CA THR A 19 -7.66 -15.31 10.75
C THR A 19 -7.58 -15.21 12.27
N MET A 20 -7.83 -14.01 12.80
CA MET A 20 -8.06 -13.80 14.22
C MET A 20 -9.28 -14.58 14.73
N PRO A 21 -9.44 -14.78 16.06
CA PRO A 21 -10.64 -15.42 16.62
C PRO A 21 -11.97 -14.74 16.24
N SER A 22 -11.92 -13.45 15.90
CA SER A 22 -13.05 -12.67 15.39
C SER A 22 -13.48 -13.05 13.97
N GLY A 23 -12.68 -13.84 13.24
CA GLY A 23 -12.89 -14.19 11.83
C GLY A 23 -12.29 -13.20 10.84
N TYR A 24 -11.73 -12.08 11.30
CA TYR A 24 -11.07 -11.08 10.45
C TYR A 24 -9.57 -11.37 10.27
N ARG A 25 -8.98 -10.79 9.22
CA ARG A 25 -7.52 -10.77 9.01
C ARG A 25 -6.89 -9.76 9.97
N ASP A 26 -5.72 -10.08 10.49
CA ASP A 26 -4.89 -9.20 11.33
C ASP A 26 -4.02 -8.23 10.51
N HIS A 27 -4.07 -8.34 9.19
CA HIS A 27 -3.22 -7.59 8.28
C HIS A 27 -4.00 -7.10 7.07
N GLU A 28 -3.61 -5.96 6.51
CA GLU A 28 -4.16 -5.42 5.26
C GLU A 28 -3.10 -4.61 4.54
N LEU A 29 -2.83 -4.92 3.26
CA LEU A 29 -1.93 -4.13 2.43
C LEU A 29 -2.73 -3.34 1.38
N ALA A 30 -2.81 -2.02 1.53
CA ALA A 30 -3.33 -1.16 0.48
C ALA A 30 -2.20 -0.73 -0.46
N VAL A 31 -2.46 -0.76 -1.77
CA VAL A 31 -1.47 -0.54 -2.83
C VAL A 31 -2.01 0.50 -3.81
N GLY A 32 -1.49 1.71 -3.76
CA GLY A 32 -1.70 2.75 -4.77
C GLY A 32 -0.62 2.72 -5.85
N VAL A 33 -0.97 2.89 -7.12
CA VAL A 33 0.00 2.95 -8.24
C VAL A 33 -0.35 4.05 -9.24
N ASP A 34 0.58 4.96 -9.54
CA ASP A 34 0.46 5.89 -10.66
C ASP A 34 1.41 5.47 -11.77
N ARG A 35 0.83 4.93 -12.86
CA ARG A 35 1.58 4.51 -14.03
C ARG A 35 2.18 5.69 -14.79
N VAL A 36 1.57 6.87 -14.80
CA VAL A 36 2.10 8.03 -15.54
C VAL A 36 3.32 8.58 -14.82
N ALA A 37 3.22 8.77 -13.51
CA ALA A 37 4.32 9.25 -12.68
C ALA A 37 5.39 8.17 -12.37
N GLN A 38 5.10 6.89 -12.65
CA GLN A 38 5.96 5.74 -12.38
C GLN A 38 6.28 5.56 -10.88
N VAL A 39 5.29 5.85 -10.04
CA VAL A 39 5.37 5.75 -8.58
C VAL A 39 4.17 4.99 -8.02
N GLY A 40 4.18 4.74 -6.73
CA GLY A 40 3.03 4.26 -5.97
C GLY A 40 3.32 4.32 -4.48
N ALA A 41 2.33 4.00 -3.67
CA ALA A 41 2.42 4.01 -2.22
C ALA A 41 1.77 2.77 -1.62
N LEU A 42 2.25 2.37 -0.44
CA LEU A 42 1.76 1.22 0.29
C LEU A 42 1.36 1.65 1.70
N THR A 43 0.22 1.18 2.20
CA THR A 43 -0.06 1.16 3.64
C THR A 43 -0.21 -0.28 4.06
N LEU A 44 0.46 -0.65 5.15
CA LEU A 44 0.31 -1.95 5.78
C LEU A 44 -0.30 -1.73 7.16
N ALA A 45 -1.56 -2.11 7.32
CA ALA A 45 -2.21 -2.14 8.61
C ALA A 45 -1.92 -3.50 9.26
N LEU A 46 -1.21 -3.48 10.39
CA LEU A 46 -1.03 -4.58 11.33
C LEU A 46 -1.55 -4.13 12.71
N ASP A 47 -0.89 -4.53 13.80
CA ASP A 47 -1.10 -3.92 15.13
C ASP A 47 -0.80 -2.40 15.08
N ASP A 48 0.25 -2.01 14.35
CA ASP A 48 0.59 -0.62 14.03
C ASP A 48 0.34 -0.33 12.53
N GLY A 49 0.09 0.94 12.21
CA GLY A 49 -0.06 1.42 10.84
C GLY A 49 1.29 1.83 10.25
N TYR A 50 1.67 1.21 9.13
CA TYR A 50 2.90 1.53 8.40
C TYR A 50 2.58 2.08 7.03
N VAL A 51 3.37 3.05 6.58
CA VAL A 51 3.31 3.60 5.21
C VAL A 51 4.68 3.47 4.55
N SER A 52 4.72 3.18 3.24
CA SER A 52 5.98 3.20 2.49
C SER A 52 6.66 4.55 2.62
N LYS A 53 7.99 4.56 2.69
CA LYS A 53 8.77 5.79 2.79
C LYS A 53 9.52 6.06 1.48
N GLY A 54 9.09 7.11 0.79
CA GLY A 54 9.71 7.69 -0.38
C GLY A 54 10.91 8.57 -0.05
N SER A 55 11.77 8.76 -1.05
CA SER A 55 12.93 9.66 -0.93
C SER A 55 12.63 11.12 -1.28
N ILE A 56 11.44 11.38 -1.84
CA ILE A 56 11.00 12.71 -2.28
C ILE A 56 9.58 12.90 -1.76
N ASP A 57 9.36 14.01 -1.06
CA ASP A 57 8.01 14.44 -0.70
C ASP A 57 7.36 15.19 -1.86
N ARG A 58 6.26 14.62 -2.39
CA ARG A 58 5.43 15.20 -3.45
C ARG A 58 4.08 15.70 -2.91
N GLY A 59 3.89 15.70 -1.60
CA GLY A 59 2.62 15.92 -0.93
C GLY A 59 1.81 14.64 -0.75
N ILE A 60 0.52 14.80 -0.46
CA ILE A 60 -0.43 13.71 -0.26
C ILE A 60 -0.61 12.94 -1.58
N GLY A 61 -0.43 11.62 -1.52
CA GLY A 61 -0.71 10.73 -2.64
C GLY A 61 -2.19 10.34 -2.66
N GLU A 62 -2.92 10.66 -3.73
CA GLU A 62 -4.35 10.35 -3.88
C GLU A 62 -4.56 9.22 -4.89
N TYR A 63 -5.22 8.15 -4.45
CA TYR A 63 -5.51 6.98 -5.27
C TYR A 63 -6.98 6.55 -5.12
N MET A 64 -7.58 5.97 -6.16
CA MET A 64 -8.98 5.55 -6.20
C MET A 64 -9.12 4.08 -5.78
N LEU A 65 -9.73 3.86 -4.61
CA LEU A 65 -10.10 2.55 -4.08
C LEU A 65 -11.62 2.41 -4.06
N LEU A 66 -12.16 1.47 -4.85
CA LEU A 66 -13.60 1.18 -4.90
C LEU A 66 -14.49 2.42 -5.10
N GLY A 67 -14.01 3.40 -5.90
CA GLY A 67 -14.73 4.65 -6.18
C GLY A 67 -14.54 5.75 -5.14
N HIS A 68 -13.72 5.53 -4.12
CA HIS A 68 -13.36 6.54 -3.11
C HIS A 68 -11.89 6.92 -3.23
N VAL A 69 -11.59 8.19 -2.93
CA VAL A 69 -10.20 8.64 -2.78
C VAL A 69 -9.64 8.03 -1.49
N ARG A 70 -8.50 7.37 -1.61
CA ARG A 70 -7.63 6.92 -0.53
C ARG A 70 -6.38 7.78 -0.59
N GLU A 71 -6.14 8.49 0.51
CA GLU A 71 -4.97 9.32 0.71
C GLU A 71 -3.84 8.51 1.37
N PHE A 72 -2.61 8.79 0.94
CA PHE A 72 -1.37 8.30 1.54
C PHE A 72 -0.57 9.52 1.99
N MET A 73 0.05 9.44 3.17
CA MET A 73 0.73 10.57 3.79
C MET A 73 1.87 11.14 2.92
N PRO A 74 2.28 12.40 3.14
CA PRO A 74 3.41 13.00 2.42
C PRO A 74 4.69 12.15 2.49
N GLY A 75 5.48 12.22 1.42
CA GLY A 75 6.69 11.42 1.28
C GLY A 75 6.46 9.90 1.20
N SER A 76 5.24 9.43 0.96
CA SER A 76 4.96 7.98 0.90
C SER A 76 5.29 7.32 -0.44
N GLU A 77 5.35 8.11 -1.52
CA GLU A 77 5.49 7.58 -2.86
C GLU A 77 6.90 7.05 -3.14
N ILE A 78 6.96 5.78 -3.55
CA ILE A 78 8.16 5.07 -3.95
C ILE A 78 8.11 4.71 -5.44
N PRO A 79 9.25 4.43 -6.09
CA PRO A 79 9.29 3.89 -7.45
C PRO A 79 8.38 2.66 -7.63
N ILE A 80 7.63 2.62 -8.74
CA ILE A 80 6.65 1.54 -8.99
C ILE A 80 7.25 0.12 -9.00
N GLU A 81 8.53 -0.02 -9.33
CA GLU A 81 9.21 -1.32 -9.28
C GLU A 81 9.47 -1.79 -7.83
N LEU A 82 9.70 -0.86 -6.89
CA LEU A 82 9.76 -1.18 -5.47
C LEU A 82 8.37 -1.55 -4.92
N VAL A 83 7.30 -0.88 -5.38
CA VAL A 83 5.92 -1.29 -5.08
C VAL A 83 5.69 -2.74 -5.50
N ARG A 84 6.06 -3.07 -6.75
CA ARG A 84 5.92 -4.42 -7.29
C ARG A 84 6.72 -5.45 -6.47
N GLN A 85 7.94 -5.12 -6.07
CA GLN A 85 8.78 -5.99 -5.27
C GLN A 85 8.18 -6.23 -3.88
N ALA A 86 7.72 -5.17 -3.21
CA ALA A 86 7.11 -5.24 -1.88
C ALA A 86 5.83 -6.09 -1.89
N VAL A 87 4.96 -5.92 -2.89
CA VAL A 87 3.74 -6.75 -3.02
C VAL A 87 4.09 -8.22 -3.24
N LYS A 88 5.12 -8.53 -4.04
CA LYS A 88 5.57 -9.91 -4.23
C LYS A 88 6.16 -10.51 -2.96
N GLU A 89 6.94 -9.75 -2.22
CA GLU A 89 7.52 -10.19 -0.96
C GLU A 89 6.41 -10.45 0.07
N PHE A 90 5.47 -9.51 0.23
CA PHE A 90 4.29 -9.65 1.09
C PHE A 90 3.50 -10.94 0.78
N LEU A 91 3.21 -11.22 -0.49
CA LEU A 91 2.50 -12.44 -0.85
C LEU A 91 3.37 -13.70 -0.68
N GLY A 92 4.67 -13.61 -0.91
CA GLY A 92 5.60 -14.75 -0.85
C GLY A 92 6.06 -15.11 0.57
N ASN A 93 5.97 -14.19 1.52
CA ASN A 93 6.36 -14.38 2.92
C ASN A 93 5.16 -14.65 3.85
N GLY A 94 3.96 -14.82 3.29
CA GLY A 94 2.75 -15.09 4.05
C GLY A 94 2.05 -13.86 4.61
N GLY A 95 2.40 -12.65 4.20
CA GLY A 95 1.77 -11.40 4.64
C GLY A 95 2.54 -10.72 5.77
N GLU A 96 3.83 -11.01 5.91
CA GLU A 96 4.74 -10.30 6.81
C GLU A 96 5.21 -8.99 6.17
N ILE A 97 5.70 -8.07 7.02
CA ILE A 97 6.20 -6.75 6.58
C ILE A 97 7.29 -6.92 5.51
N PRO A 98 7.10 -6.41 4.28
CA PRO A 98 8.12 -6.42 3.24
C PRO A 98 9.38 -5.68 3.68
N THR A 99 10.54 -6.30 3.48
CA THR A 99 11.85 -5.75 3.88
C THR A 99 12.56 -5.03 2.74
N CYS A 100 12.09 -5.17 1.50
CA CYS A 100 12.71 -4.55 0.33
C CYS A 100 12.49 -3.02 0.21
N ILE A 101 11.73 -2.41 1.12
CA ILE A 101 11.47 -0.97 1.17
C ILE A 101 11.60 -0.44 2.60
N GLU A 102 11.78 0.87 2.72
CA GLU A 102 11.68 1.55 4.01
C GLU A 102 10.20 1.85 4.33
N TRP A 103 9.88 1.76 5.62
CA TRP A 103 8.57 2.10 6.17
C TRP A 103 8.70 3.28 7.13
N GLN A 104 7.61 4.02 7.29
CA GLN A 104 7.40 5.04 8.30
C GLN A 104 6.08 4.79 9.02
N GLU A 105 5.95 5.30 10.24
CA GLU A 105 4.70 5.20 11.00
C GLU A 105 3.62 6.08 10.33
N GLU A 106 2.39 5.57 10.32
CA GLU A 106 1.24 6.32 9.82
C GLU A 106 0.86 7.43 10.81
N GLU A 107 1.25 8.67 10.51
CA GLU A 107 0.91 9.87 11.27
C GLU A 107 -0.16 10.68 10.49
N PHE A 108 -1.45 10.42 10.74
CA PHE A 108 -2.57 11.23 10.23
C PHE A 108 -3.24 12.05 11.34
#